data_AF-A0A520BGJ0-F1
#
_entry.id   AF-A0A520BGJ0-F1
#
_cell.length_a   1.000
_cell.length_b   1.000
_cell.length_c   1.000
_cell.angle_alpha   90.00
_cell.angle_beta   90.00
_cell.angle_gamma   90.00
#
_symmetry.space_group_name_H-M   'P 1'
#
loop_
_entity.id
_entity.type
_entity.pdbx_description
1 polymer ?
#
loop_
_entity_poly.entity_id
_entity_poly.type
_entity_poly.pdbx_seq_one_letter_code
_entity_poly.pdbx_strand_id
1 'polypeptide(L)'
;MKIDHPALTKLLQQAYSAEKAAAFAYIGHAKNVKPLKEKLAIKQIEDDEWEHRAEVLTIMKEYDVPISKFYELKYHVIGRTISALCYVIGRFMPFFFAGKLESGNVCEYFRMRQFFNAIGITKHDLVLYEMGIKEKEHEAYFLEQVKDDKFLPFFEKIFSWGIHTSANNVDLANKLPSENSEVYCKKH
;
A
#
# COMPACT_ATOMS: atom_id res chain seq x y z
N MET A 1 -4.77 25.51 -3.21
CA MET A 1 -5.94 25.81 -2.35
C MET A 1 -5.74 25.07 -1.04
N LYS A 2 -5.85 25.68 0.14
CA LYS A 2 -5.64 24.91 1.38
C LYS A 2 -6.88 24.07 1.69
N ILE A 3 -6.71 22.76 1.91
CA ILE A 3 -7.80 21.89 2.37
C ILE A 3 -7.98 22.03 3.89
N ASP A 4 -9.23 22.20 4.33
CA ASP A 4 -9.60 22.22 5.75
C ASP A 4 -10.21 20.87 6.16
N HIS A 5 -9.38 19.82 6.09
CA HIS A 5 -9.79 18.46 6.41
C HIS A 5 -8.64 17.71 7.13
N PRO A 6 -8.52 17.83 8.47
CA PRO A 6 -7.37 17.34 9.23
C PRO A 6 -7.04 15.85 9.01
N ALA A 7 -8.07 15.02 8.86
CA ALA A 7 -7.89 13.59 8.61
C ALA A 7 -7.29 13.30 7.22
N LEU A 8 -7.62 14.13 6.21
CA LEU A 8 -7.10 13.99 4.86
C LEU A 8 -5.66 14.50 4.80
N THR A 9 -5.39 15.65 5.42
CA THR A 9 -4.03 16.17 5.59
C THR A 9 -3.12 15.14 6.25
N LYS A 10 -3.58 14.53 7.35
CA LYS A 10 -2.83 13.49 8.05
C LYS A 10 -2.61 12.26 7.17
N LEU A 11 -3.64 11.79 6.47
CA LEU A 11 -3.57 10.62 5.61
C LEU A 11 -2.59 10.82 4.44
N LEU A 12 -2.64 11.97 3.75
CA LEU A 12 -1.68 12.32 2.70
C LEU A 12 -0.22 12.34 3.20
N GLN A 13 0.01 12.94 4.38
CA GLN A 13 1.34 12.98 4.98
C GLN A 13 1.85 11.59 5.38
N GLN A 14 0.95 10.72 5.85
CA GLN A 14 1.29 9.34 6.19
C GLN A 14 1.62 8.53 4.95
N ALA A 15 0.72 8.52 3.95
CA ALA A 15 0.89 7.79 2.71
C ALA A 15 2.19 8.19 2.02
N TYR A 16 2.43 9.49 1.80
CA TYR A 16 3.69 9.98 1.21
C TYR A 16 4.92 9.35 1.86
N SER A 17 4.99 9.34 3.20
CA SER A 17 6.10 8.75 3.93
C SER A 17 6.09 7.22 3.96
N ALA A 18 4.92 6.59 3.97
CA ALA A 18 4.73 5.14 3.97
C ALA A 18 5.17 4.50 2.65
N GLU A 19 4.90 5.11 1.50
CA GLU A 19 5.38 4.67 0.19
C GLU A 19 6.91 4.47 0.18
N LYS A 20 7.66 5.39 0.81
CA LYS A 20 9.12 5.26 0.94
C LYS A 20 9.52 4.07 1.81
N ALA A 21 8.74 3.75 2.84
CA ALA A 21 8.99 2.57 3.66
C ALA A 21 8.74 1.28 2.87
N ALA A 22 7.65 1.22 2.11
CA ALA A 22 7.31 0.11 1.23
C ALA A 22 8.41 -0.10 0.16
N ALA A 23 8.81 0.97 -0.54
CA ALA A 23 9.91 0.92 -1.50
C ALA A 23 11.22 0.39 -0.87
N PHE A 24 11.60 0.85 0.32
CA PHE A 24 12.78 0.32 1.01
C PHE A 24 12.65 -1.16 1.41
N ALA A 25 11.47 -1.58 1.85
CA ALA A 25 11.19 -2.98 2.13
C ALA A 25 11.37 -3.83 0.86
N TYR A 26 10.84 -3.38 -0.27
CA TYR A 26 10.95 -4.08 -1.56
C TYR A 26 12.36 -4.12 -2.13
N ILE A 27 13.15 -3.06 -1.97
CA ILE A 27 14.59 -3.09 -2.30
C ILE A 27 15.31 -4.21 -1.53
N GLY A 28 15.02 -4.36 -0.23
CA GLY A 28 15.61 -5.41 0.61
C GLY A 28 15.11 -6.78 0.21
N HIS A 29 13.81 -6.90 -0.02
CA HIS A 29 13.15 -8.13 -0.39
C HIS A 29 13.70 -8.66 -1.74
N ALA A 30 13.71 -7.83 -2.79
CA ALA A 30 14.23 -8.19 -4.12
C ALA A 30 15.69 -8.64 -4.10
N LYS A 31 16.52 -8.06 -3.21
CA LYS A 31 17.92 -8.49 -3.04
C LYS A 31 18.05 -9.85 -2.37
N ASN A 32 17.10 -10.23 -1.50
CA ASN A 32 17.14 -11.49 -0.76
C ASN A 32 16.49 -12.67 -1.52
N VAL A 33 15.47 -12.39 -2.33
CA VAL A 33 14.82 -13.44 -3.14
C VAL A 33 15.81 -14.06 -4.13
N LYS A 34 15.67 -15.36 -4.46
CA LYS A 34 16.55 -16.05 -5.42
C LYS A 34 16.00 -16.05 -6.85
N PRO A 35 14.75 -16.47 -7.11
CA PRO A 35 14.24 -16.59 -8.49
C PRO A 35 14.17 -15.23 -9.20
N LEU A 36 14.69 -15.17 -10.43
CA LEU A 36 14.73 -13.93 -11.21
C LEU A 36 13.34 -13.35 -11.46
N LYS A 37 12.35 -14.20 -11.75
CA LYS A 37 10.96 -13.78 -11.97
C LYS A 37 10.40 -12.99 -10.78
N GLU A 38 10.66 -13.46 -9.57
CA GLU A 38 10.19 -12.79 -8.35
C GLU A 38 10.99 -11.51 -8.06
N LYS A 39 12.30 -11.50 -8.31
CA LYS A 39 13.09 -10.27 -8.22
C LYS A 39 12.54 -9.17 -9.11
N LEU A 40 12.21 -9.52 -10.37
CA LEU A 40 11.66 -8.57 -11.34
C LEU A 40 10.26 -8.11 -10.92
N ALA A 41 9.41 -9.01 -10.44
CA ALA A 41 8.09 -8.65 -9.94
C ALA A 41 8.18 -7.70 -8.72
N ILE A 42 8.99 -8.02 -7.72
CA ILE A 42 9.19 -7.16 -6.54
C ILE A 42 9.84 -5.82 -6.92
N LYS A 43 10.74 -5.81 -7.92
CA LYS A 43 11.33 -4.57 -8.43
C LYS A 43 10.28 -3.69 -9.12
N GLN A 44 9.34 -4.27 -9.85
CA GLN A 44 8.24 -3.53 -10.43
C GLN A 44 7.34 -2.93 -9.34
N ILE A 45 6.99 -3.71 -8.31
CA ILE A 45 6.24 -3.22 -7.15
C ILE A 45 6.99 -2.04 -6.52
N GLU A 46 8.30 -2.18 -6.28
CA GLU A 46 9.14 -1.07 -5.79
C GLU A 46 9.08 0.19 -6.68
N ASP A 47 9.08 0.05 -8.01
CA ASP A 47 8.95 1.19 -8.92
C ASP A 47 7.57 1.84 -8.81
N ASP A 48 6.52 1.04 -8.67
CA ASP A 48 5.15 1.49 -8.44
C ASP A 48 5.06 2.31 -7.13
N GLU A 49 5.70 1.89 -6.02
CA GLU A 49 5.74 2.64 -4.76
C GLU A 49 6.40 4.04 -4.91
N TRP A 50 7.46 4.13 -5.73
CA TRP A 50 8.10 5.42 -5.98
C TRP A 50 7.22 6.35 -6.81
N GLU A 51 6.47 5.80 -7.77
CA GLU A 51 5.46 6.53 -8.54
C GLU A 51 4.31 6.99 -7.63
N HIS A 52 3.79 6.10 -6.80
CA HIS A 52 2.75 6.43 -5.82
C HIS A 52 3.18 7.59 -4.91
N ARG A 53 4.42 7.54 -4.40
CA ARG A 53 4.99 8.62 -3.59
C ARG A 53 5.04 9.94 -4.35
N ALA A 54 5.37 9.91 -5.63
CA ALA A 54 5.42 11.10 -6.48
C ALA A 54 4.01 11.68 -6.72
N GLU A 55 3.02 10.83 -6.96
CA GLU A 55 1.61 11.23 -7.12
C GLU A 55 1.06 11.88 -5.86
N VAL A 56 1.25 11.24 -4.69
CA VAL A 56 0.82 11.82 -3.40
C VAL A 56 1.49 13.17 -3.17
N LEU A 57 2.77 13.32 -3.53
CA LEU A 57 3.47 14.60 -3.41
C LEU A 57 2.88 15.68 -4.34
N THR A 58 2.48 15.33 -5.55
CA THR A 58 1.81 16.25 -6.48
C THR A 58 0.50 16.75 -5.88
N ILE A 59 -0.31 15.85 -5.32
CA ILE A 59 -1.56 16.19 -4.62
C ILE A 59 -1.27 17.09 -3.41
N MET A 60 -0.28 16.74 -2.57
CA MET A 60 0.10 17.53 -1.40
C MET A 60 0.53 18.96 -1.78
N LYS A 61 1.30 19.12 -2.86
CA LYS A 61 1.72 20.45 -3.36
C LYS A 61 0.53 21.27 -3.86
N GLU A 62 -0.41 20.66 -4.58
CA GLU A 62 -1.61 21.35 -5.08
C GLU A 62 -2.44 21.97 -3.94
N TYR A 63 -2.50 21.29 -2.79
CA TYR A 63 -3.26 21.71 -1.62
C TYR A 63 -2.46 22.35 -0.48
N ASP A 64 -1.19 22.67 -0.73
CA ASP A 64 -0.27 23.25 0.26
C ASP A 64 -0.20 22.43 1.57
N VAL A 65 -0.23 21.11 1.44
CA VAL A 65 -0.04 20.17 2.54
C VAL A 65 1.46 19.96 2.74
N PRO A 66 2.05 20.37 3.87
CA PRO A 66 3.47 20.24 4.08
C PRO A 66 3.87 18.78 4.33
N ILE A 67 5.08 18.41 3.91
CA ILE A 67 5.69 17.13 4.28
C ILE A 67 5.93 17.08 5.79
N SER A 68 5.48 16.02 6.44
CA SER A 68 5.75 15.78 7.86
C SER A 68 7.16 15.21 8.05
N LYS A 69 8.08 16.01 8.61
CA LYS A 69 9.44 15.54 8.94
C LYS A 69 9.44 14.35 9.91
N PHE A 70 8.47 14.32 10.82
CA PHE A 70 8.32 13.22 11.77
C PHE A 70 7.98 11.91 11.06
N TYR A 71 6.97 11.91 10.17
CA TYR A 71 6.63 10.70 9.41
C TYR A 71 7.75 10.32 8.46
N GLU A 72 8.40 11.28 7.81
CA GLU A 72 9.53 11.01 6.93
C GLU A 72 10.67 10.26 7.63
N LEU A 73 11.00 10.65 8.86
CA LEU A 73 12.00 9.96 9.67
C LEU A 73 11.49 8.60 10.16
N LYS A 74 10.28 8.55 10.73
CA LYS A 74 9.67 7.32 11.26
C LYS A 74 9.62 6.23 10.19
N TYR A 75 9.05 6.52 9.03
CA TYR A 75 8.89 5.54 7.95
C TYR A 75 10.21 5.22 7.25
N HIS A 76 11.16 6.16 7.20
CA HIS A 76 12.53 5.84 6.76
C HIS A 76 13.14 4.74 7.63
N VAL A 77 13.09 4.89 8.96
CA VAL A 77 13.63 3.90 9.88
C VAL A 77 12.91 2.56 9.73
N ILE A 78 11.56 2.57 9.70
CA ILE A 78 10.74 1.36 9.52
C ILE A 78 11.13 0.62 8.23
N GLY A 79 11.15 1.30 7.09
CA GLY A 79 11.48 0.67 5.80
C GLY A 79 12.88 0.08 5.77
N ARG A 80 13.89 0.79 6.31
CA ARG A 80 15.27 0.28 6.39
C ARG A 80 15.38 -0.92 7.32
N THR A 81 14.66 -0.93 8.43
CA THR A 81 14.62 -2.08 9.34
C THR A 81 13.97 -3.28 8.67
N ILE A 82 12.82 -3.13 8.00
CA ILE A 82 12.16 -4.22 7.26
C ILE A 82 13.08 -4.76 6.17
N SER A 83 13.71 -3.87 5.39
CA SER A 83 14.70 -4.20 4.37
C SER A 83 15.82 -5.10 4.90
N ALA A 84 16.36 -4.78 6.08
CA ALA A 84 17.40 -5.58 6.73
C ALA A 84 16.85 -6.93 7.26
N LEU A 85 15.63 -6.94 7.80
CA LEU A 85 15.01 -8.15 8.32
C LEU A 85 14.74 -9.18 7.23
N CYS A 86 14.50 -8.75 5.97
CA CYS A 86 14.31 -9.66 4.83
C CYS A 86 15.42 -10.71 4.71
N TYR A 87 16.66 -10.40 5.12
CA TYR A 87 17.80 -11.33 5.05
C TYR A 87 17.83 -12.38 6.17
N VAL A 88 17.03 -12.21 7.21
CA VAL A 88 17.11 -13.01 8.45
C VAL A 88 15.88 -13.88 8.65
N ILE A 89 14.69 -13.40 8.28
CA ILE A 89 13.40 -14.03 8.63
C ILE A 89 12.91 -15.05 7.58
N GLY A 90 13.80 -15.53 6.71
CA GLY A 90 13.49 -16.53 5.69
C GLY A 90 12.67 -15.98 4.51
N ARG A 91 12.07 -16.87 3.72
CA ARG A 91 11.27 -16.50 2.53
C ARG A 91 9.81 -16.21 2.87
N PHE A 92 9.15 -17.04 3.68
CA PHE A 92 7.72 -16.93 3.92
C PHE A 92 7.33 -15.58 4.56
N MET A 93 8.02 -15.17 5.63
CA MET A 93 7.64 -13.98 6.39
C MET A 93 7.71 -12.67 5.57
N PRO A 94 8.76 -12.40 4.77
CA PRO A 94 8.79 -11.20 3.94
C PRO A 94 7.64 -11.14 2.92
N PHE A 95 7.31 -12.26 2.26
CA PHE A 95 6.15 -12.31 1.36
C PHE A 95 4.83 -12.13 2.11
N PHE A 96 4.66 -12.79 3.25
CA PHE A 96 3.44 -12.68 4.05
C PHE A 96 3.20 -11.25 4.55
N PHE A 97 4.22 -10.64 5.16
CA PHE A 97 4.08 -9.30 5.72
C PHE A 97 4.02 -8.21 4.65
N ALA A 98 4.63 -8.43 3.48
CA ALA A 98 4.43 -7.56 2.32
C ALA A 98 2.96 -7.56 1.89
N GLY A 99 2.37 -8.73 1.63
CA GLY A 99 0.96 -8.78 1.23
C GLY A 99 0.00 -8.22 2.29
N LYS A 100 0.29 -8.44 3.58
CA LYS A 100 -0.47 -7.81 4.67
C LYS A 100 -0.34 -6.27 4.67
N LEU A 101 0.84 -5.75 4.35
CA LEU A 101 1.09 -4.31 4.26
C LEU A 101 0.25 -3.72 3.11
N GLU A 102 0.37 -4.30 1.92
CA GLU A 102 -0.42 -3.95 0.72
C GLU A 102 -1.92 -3.97 0.99
N SER A 103 -2.41 -4.99 1.69
CA SER A 103 -3.82 -5.11 2.06
C SER A 103 -4.37 -3.88 2.78
N GLY A 104 -3.54 -3.25 3.63
CA GLY A 104 -3.88 -2.02 4.33
C GLY A 104 -3.80 -0.78 3.43
N ASN A 105 -2.75 -0.69 2.62
CA ASN A 105 -2.53 0.42 1.69
C ASN A 105 -3.67 0.59 0.67
N VAL A 106 -4.25 -0.52 0.19
CA VAL A 106 -5.43 -0.51 -0.69
C VAL A 106 -6.49 0.48 -0.17
N CYS A 107 -6.81 0.41 1.13
CA CYS A 107 -7.83 1.26 1.72
C CYS A 107 -7.39 2.70 1.94
N GLU A 108 -6.10 3.01 2.00
CA GLU A 108 -5.63 4.39 2.19
C GLU A 108 -6.07 5.26 1.01
N TYR A 109 -5.92 4.79 -0.23
CA TYR A 109 -6.28 5.57 -1.42
C TYR A 109 -7.78 5.72 -1.62
N PHE A 110 -8.58 4.66 -1.39
CA PHE A 110 -10.04 4.76 -1.42
C PHE A 110 -10.57 5.72 -0.34
N ARG A 111 -9.97 5.73 0.86
CA ARG A 111 -10.35 6.66 1.93
C ARG A 111 -9.91 8.09 1.63
N MET A 112 -8.73 8.31 1.05
CA MET A 112 -8.32 9.63 0.56
C MET A 112 -9.32 10.17 -0.43
N ARG A 113 -9.75 9.34 -1.39
CA ARG A 113 -10.77 9.70 -2.37
C ARG A 113 -12.09 10.08 -1.69
N GLN A 114 -12.57 9.27 -0.76
CA GLN A 114 -13.80 9.56 -0.01
C GLN A 114 -13.70 10.91 0.75
N PHE A 115 -12.56 11.23 1.34
CA PHE A 115 -12.35 12.51 2.00
C PHE A 115 -12.30 13.69 1.04
N PHE A 116 -11.67 13.54 -0.13
CA PHE A 116 -11.73 14.56 -1.19
C PHE A 116 -13.17 14.80 -1.67
N ASN A 117 -13.91 13.72 -1.93
CA ASN A 117 -15.31 13.81 -2.33
C ASN A 117 -16.20 14.47 -1.25
N ALA A 118 -15.93 14.20 0.02
CA ALA A 118 -16.66 14.83 1.15
C ALA A 118 -16.48 16.36 1.21
N ILE A 119 -15.40 16.90 0.64
CA ILE A 119 -15.16 18.34 0.52
C ILE A 119 -15.39 18.88 -0.91
N GLY A 120 -16.06 18.10 -1.76
CA GLY A 120 -16.48 18.52 -3.11
C GLY A 120 -15.37 18.48 -4.17
N ILE A 121 -14.28 17.75 -3.92
CA ILE A 121 -13.15 17.62 -4.85
C ILE A 121 -13.14 16.21 -5.45
N THR A 122 -13.43 16.09 -6.75
CA THR A 122 -13.45 14.80 -7.46
C THR A 122 -12.26 14.63 -8.42
N LYS A 123 -11.43 15.66 -8.57
CA LYS A 123 -10.31 15.69 -9.54
C LYS A 123 -9.32 14.53 -9.36
N HIS A 124 -9.17 14.01 -8.15
CA HIS A 124 -8.23 12.93 -7.82
C HIS A 124 -8.86 11.55 -7.82
N ASP A 125 -10.15 11.42 -8.18
CA ASP A 125 -10.88 10.16 -8.09
C ASP A 125 -10.24 9.06 -8.93
N LEU A 126 -9.88 9.36 -10.17
CA LEU A 126 -9.29 8.38 -11.07
C LEU A 126 -7.91 7.92 -10.59
N VAL A 127 -7.01 8.86 -10.29
CA VAL A 127 -5.64 8.51 -9.85
C VAL A 127 -5.63 7.74 -8.53
N LEU A 128 -6.44 8.16 -7.55
CA LEU A 128 -6.54 7.44 -6.26
C LEU A 128 -7.22 6.07 -6.43
N TYR A 129 -8.17 5.95 -7.34
CA TYR A 129 -8.75 4.66 -7.70
C TYR A 129 -7.69 3.73 -8.32
N GLU A 130 -6.93 4.22 -9.30
CA GLU A 130 -5.89 3.44 -9.99
C GLU A 130 -4.80 2.98 -9.02
N MET A 131 -4.31 3.86 -8.14
CA MET A 131 -3.37 3.51 -7.08
C MET A 131 -3.95 2.44 -6.14
N GLY A 132 -5.19 2.62 -5.66
CA GLY A 132 -5.86 1.62 -4.79
C GLY A 132 -6.04 0.26 -5.46
N ILE A 133 -6.30 0.21 -6.77
CA ILE A 133 -6.34 -1.03 -7.55
C ILE A 133 -4.93 -1.63 -7.68
N LYS A 134 -3.91 -0.79 -7.85
CA LYS A 134 -2.52 -1.23 -8.00
C LYS A 134 -1.99 -1.92 -6.74
N GLU A 135 -2.22 -1.33 -5.57
CA GLU A 135 -1.91 -1.96 -4.27
C GLU A 135 -2.63 -3.31 -4.12
N LYS A 136 -3.86 -3.42 -4.65
CA LYS A 136 -4.60 -4.68 -4.60
C LYS A 136 -3.96 -5.75 -5.49
N GLU A 137 -3.40 -5.37 -6.63
CA GLU A 137 -2.63 -6.26 -7.49
C GLU A 137 -1.33 -6.71 -6.82
N HIS A 138 -0.67 -5.83 -6.06
CA HIS A 138 0.48 -6.17 -5.23
C HIS A 138 0.10 -7.16 -4.12
N GLU A 139 -0.98 -6.90 -3.36
CA GLU A 139 -1.51 -7.83 -2.34
C GLU A 139 -1.75 -9.22 -2.94
N ALA A 140 -2.43 -9.29 -4.09
CA ALA A 140 -2.73 -10.54 -4.78
C ALA A 140 -1.46 -11.27 -5.22
N TYR A 141 -0.45 -10.55 -5.71
CA TYR A 141 0.86 -11.13 -6.04
C TYR A 141 1.51 -11.77 -4.80
N PHE A 142 1.57 -11.06 -3.67
CA PHE A 142 2.19 -11.58 -2.46
C PHE A 142 1.43 -12.78 -1.89
N LEU A 143 0.10 -12.75 -1.90
CA LEU A 143 -0.73 -13.90 -1.49
C LEU A 143 -0.42 -15.13 -2.36
N GLU A 144 -0.33 -14.95 -3.67
CA GLU A 144 0.00 -16.04 -4.61
C GLU A 144 1.36 -16.70 -4.28
N GLN A 145 2.33 -15.94 -3.76
CA GLN A 145 3.65 -16.49 -3.38
C GLN A 145 3.63 -17.34 -2.10
N VAL A 146 2.59 -17.22 -1.26
CA VAL A 146 2.50 -17.89 0.04
C VAL A 146 1.26 -18.77 0.21
N LYS A 147 0.31 -18.77 -0.74
CA LYS A 147 -0.97 -19.47 -0.63
C LYS A 147 -0.86 -20.97 -0.34
N ASP A 148 0.20 -21.60 -0.84
CA ASP A 148 0.45 -23.05 -0.69
C ASP A 148 1.39 -23.35 0.50
N ASP A 149 1.83 -22.33 1.24
CA ASP A 149 2.72 -22.50 2.39
C ASP A 149 1.95 -22.99 3.63
N LYS A 150 2.52 -23.99 4.32
CA LYS A 150 1.91 -24.62 5.50
C LYS A 150 1.77 -23.67 6.70
N PHE A 151 2.53 -22.58 6.74
CA PHE A 151 2.43 -21.58 7.80
C PHE A 151 1.26 -20.61 7.60
N LEU A 152 0.74 -20.48 6.38
CA LEU A 152 -0.29 -19.49 6.06
C LEU A 152 -1.55 -19.63 6.93
N PRO A 153 -2.15 -20.82 7.14
CA PRO A 153 -3.37 -20.93 7.95
C PRO A 153 -3.18 -20.46 9.40
N PHE A 154 -1.99 -20.66 9.97
CA PHE A 154 -1.67 -20.21 11.33
C PHE A 154 -1.46 -18.69 11.38
N PHE A 155 -0.69 -18.15 10.43
CA PHE A 155 -0.42 -16.72 10.35
C PHE A 155 -1.69 -15.93 10.04
N GLU A 156 -2.53 -16.44 9.16
CA GLU A 156 -3.83 -15.85 8.81
C GLU A 156 -4.70 -15.68 10.06
N LYS A 157 -4.77 -16.70 10.92
CA LYS A 157 -5.52 -16.63 12.18
C LYS A 157 -5.00 -15.56 13.15
N ILE A 158 -3.69 -15.30 13.15
CA ILE A 158 -3.05 -14.35 14.09
C ILE A 158 -3.10 -12.92 13.56
N PHE A 159 -2.85 -12.75 12.26
CA PHE A 159 -2.63 -11.45 11.65
C PHE A 159 -3.79 -10.98 10.77
N SER A 160 -4.84 -11.80 10.63
CA SER A 160 -6.06 -11.51 9.87
C SER A 160 -5.80 -11.13 8.41
N TRP A 161 -4.83 -11.80 7.78
CA TRP A 161 -4.53 -11.66 6.36
C TRP A 161 -4.13 -13.01 5.77
N GLY A 162 -4.74 -13.39 4.65
CA GLY A 162 -4.47 -14.65 3.96
C GLY A 162 -5.52 -14.96 2.89
N ILE A 163 -5.90 -16.22 2.73
CA ILE A 163 -6.82 -16.67 1.67
C ILE A 163 -8.25 -16.20 1.92
N HIS A 164 -8.67 -16.19 3.19
CA HIS A 164 -10.05 -15.91 3.60
C HIS A 164 -10.21 -14.55 4.27
N THR A 165 -9.11 -13.87 4.56
CA THR A 165 -9.10 -12.61 5.31
C THR A 165 -8.24 -11.57 4.60
N SER A 166 -8.78 -10.37 4.49
CA SER A 166 -8.12 -9.21 3.89
C SER A 166 -8.59 -7.96 4.62
N ALA A 167 -7.75 -6.92 4.66
CA ALA A 167 -8.09 -5.64 5.28
C ALA A 167 -8.99 -4.78 4.38
N ASN A 168 -9.25 -5.20 3.13
CA ASN A 168 -10.08 -4.51 2.17
C ASN A 168 -11.16 -5.43 1.57
N ASN A 169 -12.12 -4.84 0.86
CA ASN A 169 -13.20 -5.53 0.15
C ASN A 169 -13.11 -5.37 -1.38
N VAL A 170 -11.92 -5.09 -1.90
CA VAL A 170 -11.70 -4.94 -3.34
C VAL A 170 -11.56 -6.33 -3.96
N ASP A 171 -12.32 -6.58 -5.03
CA ASP A 171 -12.25 -7.80 -5.82
C ASP A 171 -11.71 -7.48 -7.22
N LEU A 172 -10.52 -7.99 -7.54
CA LEU A 172 -9.89 -7.77 -8.85
C LEU A 172 -10.64 -8.47 -10.00
N ALA A 173 -11.43 -9.51 -9.72
CA ALA A 173 -12.24 -10.18 -10.73
C ALA A 173 -13.52 -9.40 -11.06
N ASN A 174 -14.03 -8.63 -10.09
CA ASN A 174 -15.26 -7.85 -10.19
C ASN A 174 -15.00 -6.37 -9.85
N LYS A 175 -14.03 -5.75 -10.54
CA LYS A 175 -13.68 -4.33 -10.36
C LYS A 175 -14.89 -3.45 -10.70
N LEU A 176 -15.31 -2.62 -9.74
CA LEU A 176 -16.31 -1.59 -9.97
C LEU A 176 -15.66 -0.41 -10.68
N PRO A 177 -16.33 0.26 -11.63
CA PRO A 177 -15.85 1.51 -12.21
C PRO A 177 -15.53 2.54 -11.12
N SER A 178 -14.62 3.49 -11.41
CA SER A 178 -14.21 4.51 -10.45
C SER A 178 -15.43 5.24 -9.87
N GLU A 179 -16.42 5.57 -10.70
CA GLU A 179 -17.64 6.26 -10.30
C GLU A 179 -18.48 5.50 -9.26
N ASN A 180 -18.38 4.17 -9.22
CA ASN A 180 -19.18 3.29 -8.36
C ASN A 180 -18.39 2.62 -7.23
N SER A 181 -17.10 2.95 -7.07
CA SER A 181 -16.20 2.30 -6.11
C SER A 181 -16.19 2.92 -4.71
N GLU A 182 -17.15 3.81 -4.43
CA GLU A 182 -17.41 4.41 -3.10
C GLU A 182 -17.74 3.37 -1.99
N VAL A 183 -18.09 2.15 -2.38
CA VAL A 183 -18.32 1.02 -1.48
C VAL A 183 -17.02 0.39 -0.97
N TYR A 184 -15.89 0.63 -1.65
CA TYR A 184 -14.61 0.08 -1.23
C TYR A 184 -14.12 0.75 0.05
N CYS A 185 -13.66 -0.06 1.00
CA CYS A 185 -13.07 0.33 2.28
C CYS A 185 -13.94 1.24 3.17
N LYS A 186 -15.25 1.34 2.92
CA LYS A 186 -16.16 2.20 3.68
C LYS A 186 -16.36 1.78 5.15
N LYS A 187 -16.13 0.50 5.45
CA LYS A 187 -16.28 -0.11 6.78
C LYS A 187 -14.97 -0.73 7.31
N HIS A 188 -13.86 -0.48 6.63
CA HIS A 188 -12.56 -1.09 6.90
C HIS A 188 -11.58 -0.08 7.52
#